data_AF-A0AAW0C832-F1
#
_entry.id   AF-A0AAW0C832-F1
#
_cell.length_a   1.000
_cell.length_b   1.000
_cell.length_c   1.000
_cell.angle_alpha   90.00
_cell.angle_beta   90.00
_cell.angle_gamma   90.00
#
_symmetry.space_group_name_H-M   'P 1'
#
loop_
_entity.id
_entity.type
_entity.pdbx_description
1 polymer ?
#
loop_
_entity_poly.entity_id
_entity_poly.type
_entity_poly.pdbx_seq_one_letter_code
_entity_poly.pdbx_strand_id
1 'polypeptide(L)'
;MAFQIPAFDPNSTVGALEVGALAAVFLFGVVTLQVYIYYHQFPEDSWYIKTLVAFVWILELGHSIALCHYLYTVSVTQYGKPLLLLIPPKSVDIAILIGGFLGPIEQGWFIRRLYVFSKNMFLTSISTLLSLTRFTGTCALAGIAFGMGPINEFIEDWRWLILLVLIVGAMTDLLLATTLWYYLMQWRQRSDKK
;
A
#
# COMPACT_ATOMS: atom_id res chain seq x y z
N MET A 1 11.07 -26.89 -38.68
CA MET A 1 10.80 -25.52 -38.21
C MET A 1 10.26 -25.62 -36.80
N ALA A 2 11.08 -25.33 -35.79
CA ALA A 2 10.59 -25.24 -34.42
C ALA A 2 9.71 -24.00 -34.32
N PHE A 3 8.49 -24.15 -33.82
CA PHE A 3 7.57 -23.06 -33.55
C PHE A 3 8.19 -22.19 -32.45
N GLN A 4 8.78 -21.07 -32.84
CA GLN A 4 9.42 -20.13 -31.93
C GLN A 4 8.29 -19.33 -31.26
N ILE A 5 7.90 -19.75 -30.05
CA ILE A 5 6.99 -18.99 -29.21
C ILE A 5 7.68 -17.63 -28.97
N PRO A 6 7.04 -16.49 -29.23
CA PRO A 6 7.64 -15.18 -28.92
C PRO A 6 8.14 -15.22 -27.47
N ALA A 7 9.38 -14.76 -27.26
CA ALA A 7 10.04 -14.87 -25.97
C ALA A 7 9.25 -14.08 -24.92
N PHE A 8 8.46 -14.81 -24.13
CA PHE A 8 7.83 -14.26 -22.94
C PHE A 8 8.96 -13.92 -21.96
N ASP A 9 9.15 -12.63 -21.65
CA ASP A 9 10.11 -12.18 -20.64
C ASP A 9 9.42 -12.10 -19.26
N PRO A 10 9.57 -13.12 -18.39
CA PRO A 10 8.94 -13.13 -17.08
C PRO A 10 9.50 -12.08 -16.12
N ASN A 11 10.66 -11.48 -16.40
CA ASN A 11 11.35 -10.61 -15.44
C ASN A 11 10.55 -9.33 -15.17
N SER A 12 10.00 -8.72 -16.22
CA SER A 12 9.22 -7.47 -16.11
C SER A 12 7.80 -7.66 -15.54
N THR A 13 7.35 -8.91 -15.43
CA THR A 13 6.00 -9.26 -14.95
C THR A 13 6.09 -10.01 -13.62
N VAL A 14 6.32 -11.33 -13.67
CA VAL A 14 6.39 -12.21 -12.50
C VAL A 14 7.57 -11.84 -11.59
N GLY A 15 8.73 -11.51 -12.17
CA GLY A 15 9.90 -11.09 -11.39
C GLY A 15 9.66 -9.79 -10.61
N ALA A 16 9.07 -8.78 -11.27
CA ALA A 16 8.69 -7.53 -10.62
C ALA A 16 7.65 -7.76 -9.50
N LEU A 17 6.65 -8.61 -9.74
CA LEU A 17 5.66 -9.01 -8.73
C LEU A 17 6.31 -9.70 -7.53
N GLU A 18 7.24 -10.62 -7.76
CA GLU A 18 7.94 -11.36 -6.71
C GLU A 18 8.74 -10.41 -5.80
N VAL A 19 9.53 -9.50 -6.39
CA VAL A 19 10.28 -8.49 -5.63
C VAL A 19 9.34 -7.61 -4.82
N GLY A 20 8.23 -7.14 -5.43
CA GLY A 20 7.23 -6.32 -4.75
C GLY A 20 6.57 -7.04 -3.58
N ALA A 21 6.19 -8.31 -3.76
CA ALA A 21 5.58 -9.13 -2.71
C ALA A 21 6.53 -9.41 -1.55
N LEU A 22 7.80 -9.73 -1.83
CA LEU A 22 8.82 -9.92 -0.79
C LEU A 22 9.06 -8.64 0.01
N ALA A 23 9.14 -7.49 -0.67
CA ALA A 23 9.28 -6.20 -0.01
C ALA A 23 8.05 -5.88 0.87
N ALA A 24 6.83 -6.15 0.37
CA ALA A 24 5.60 -5.94 1.13
C ALA A 24 5.54 -6.81 2.40
N VAL A 25 5.89 -8.09 2.32
CA VAL A 25 5.94 -9.00 3.47
C VAL A 25 6.99 -8.56 4.49
N PHE A 26 8.16 -8.09 4.03
CA PHE A 26 9.17 -7.50 4.92
C PHE A 26 8.63 -6.27 5.66
N LEU A 27 7.96 -5.35 4.96
CA LEU A 27 7.33 -4.17 5.56
C LEU A 27 6.21 -4.54 6.53
N PHE A 28 5.43 -5.59 6.27
CA PHE A 28 4.46 -6.12 7.22
C PHE A 28 5.12 -6.60 8.53
N GLY A 29 6.31 -7.19 8.44
CA GLY A 29 7.14 -7.50 9.61
C GLY A 29 7.49 -6.26 10.42
N VAL A 30 7.85 -5.16 9.76
CA VAL A 30 8.12 -3.86 10.41
C VAL A 30 6.85 -3.30 11.07
N VAL A 31 5.70 -3.34 10.38
CA VAL A 31 4.41 -2.92 10.96
C VAL A 31 4.05 -3.75 12.19
N THR A 32 4.29 -5.06 12.16
CA THR A 32 4.08 -5.94 13.32
C THR A 32 4.92 -5.53 14.51
N LEU A 33 6.21 -5.19 14.29
CA LEU A 33 7.07 -4.64 15.33
C LEU A 33 6.55 -3.29 15.86
N GLN A 34 6.09 -2.39 14.98
CA GLN A 34 5.51 -1.10 15.37
C GLN A 34 4.28 -1.28 16.27
N VAL A 35 3.41 -2.25 15.94
CA VAL A 35 2.23 -2.59 16.74
C VAL A 35 2.63 -3.12 18.10
N TYR A 36 3.60 -4.04 18.16
CA TYR A 36 4.12 -4.56 19.43
C TYR A 36 4.67 -3.44 20.33
N ILE A 37 5.52 -2.57 19.77
CA ILE A 37 6.10 -1.42 20.48
C ILE A 37 4.99 -0.49 20.98
N TYR A 38 3.97 -0.22 20.15
CA TYR A 38 2.86 0.65 20.52
C TYR A 38 2.10 0.13 21.75
N TYR A 39 1.73 -1.15 21.75
CA TYR A 39 1.00 -1.74 22.88
C TYR A 39 1.82 -1.79 24.17
N HIS A 40 3.14 -1.85 24.06
CA HIS A 40 4.05 -1.84 25.20
C HIS A 40 4.29 -0.42 25.75
N GLN A 41 4.49 0.56 24.89
CA GLN A 41 4.85 1.94 25.29
C GLN A 41 3.65 2.81 25.64
N PHE A 42 2.46 2.52 25.10
CA PHE A 42 1.26 3.33 25.29
C PHE A 42 0.11 2.53 25.94
N PRO A 43 0.30 1.97 27.15
CA PRO A 43 -0.74 1.18 27.81
C PRO A 43 -1.96 2.02 28.22
N GLU A 44 -1.81 3.32 28.41
CA GLU A 44 -2.88 4.23 28.86
C GLU A 44 -3.70 4.86 27.71
N ASP A 45 -3.31 4.62 26.45
CA ASP A 45 -4.04 5.16 25.30
C ASP A 45 -5.48 4.60 25.23
N SER A 46 -6.39 5.43 24.72
CA SER A 46 -7.81 5.11 24.67
C SER A 46 -8.09 3.84 23.86
N TRP A 47 -9.12 3.08 24.29
CA TRP A 47 -9.49 1.81 23.66
C TRP A 47 -9.75 1.96 22.16
N TYR A 48 -10.34 3.07 21.71
CA TYR A 48 -10.60 3.36 20.30
C TYR A 48 -9.31 3.34 19.46
N ILE A 49 -8.22 3.95 19.96
CA ILE A 49 -6.94 3.98 19.23
C ILE A 49 -6.35 2.57 19.18
N LYS A 50 -6.38 1.84 20.30
CA LYS A 50 -5.91 0.45 20.34
C LYS A 50 -6.67 -0.42 19.34
N THR A 51 -8.00 -0.33 19.31
CA THR A 51 -8.82 -1.06 18.34
C THR A 51 -8.48 -0.67 16.90
N LEU A 52 -8.22 0.60 16.62
CA LEU A 52 -7.79 1.05 15.29
C LEU A 52 -6.44 0.43 14.88
N VAL A 53 -5.47 0.42 15.78
CA VAL A 53 -4.13 -0.18 15.53
C VAL A 53 -4.24 -1.68 15.27
N ALA A 54 -5.04 -2.41 16.07
CA ALA A 54 -5.29 -3.83 15.84
C ALA A 54 -6.01 -4.07 14.50
N PHE A 55 -6.99 -3.24 14.17
CA PHE A 55 -7.73 -3.34 12.91
C PHE A 55 -6.84 -3.14 11.69
N VAL A 56 -5.99 -2.10 11.70
CA VAL A 56 -5.00 -1.86 10.63
C VAL A 56 -4.05 -3.05 10.49
N TRP A 57 -3.56 -3.60 11.59
CA TRP A 57 -2.68 -4.78 11.54
C TRP A 57 -3.36 -6.02 10.94
N ILE A 58 -4.64 -6.27 11.28
CA ILE A 58 -5.41 -7.38 10.70
C ILE A 58 -5.61 -7.19 9.19
N LEU A 59 -5.91 -5.97 8.76
CA LEU A 59 -6.04 -5.66 7.34
C LEU A 59 -4.70 -5.86 6.61
N GLU A 60 -3.59 -5.39 7.16
CA GLU A 60 -2.24 -5.60 6.59
C GLU A 60 -1.87 -7.08 6.50
N LEU A 61 -2.22 -7.87 7.53
CA LEU A 61 -2.04 -9.32 7.49
C LEU A 61 -2.86 -9.95 6.36
N GLY A 62 -4.12 -9.57 6.22
CA GLY A 62 -5.00 -10.05 5.15
C GLY A 62 -4.49 -9.68 3.75
N HIS A 63 -4.03 -8.44 3.58
CA HIS A 63 -3.40 -7.95 2.36
C HIS A 63 -2.15 -8.78 2.02
N SER A 64 -1.27 -9.00 3.00
CA SER A 64 -0.04 -9.78 2.83
C SER A 64 -0.33 -11.24 2.46
N ILE A 65 -1.32 -11.88 3.09
CA ILE A 65 -1.74 -13.24 2.75
C ILE A 65 -2.27 -13.31 1.31
N ALA A 66 -3.13 -12.37 0.91
CA ALA A 66 -3.68 -12.30 -0.44
C ALA A 66 -2.57 -12.13 -1.48
N LEU A 67 -1.58 -11.29 -1.20
CA LEU A 67 -0.42 -11.05 -2.06
C LEU A 67 0.49 -12.29 -2.16
N CYS A 68 0.76 -12.98 -1.05
CA CYS A 68 1.49 -14.25 -1.06
C CYS A 68 0.78 -15.32 -1.87
N HIS A 69 -0.55 -15.45 -1.73
CA HIS A 69 -1.33 -16.39 -2.53
C HIS A 69 -1.34 -16.03 -4.01
N TYR A 70 -1.44 -14.73 -4.35
CA TYR A 70 -1.32 -14.25 -5.72
C TYR A 70 0.04 -14.63 -6.33
N LEU A 71 1.13 -14.33 -5.63
CA LEU A 71 2.48 -14.69 -6.05
C LEU A 71 2.61 -16.20 -6.27
N TYR A 72 2.22 -17.02 -5.28
CA TYR A 72 2.30 -18.48 -5.38
C TYR A 72 1.49 -19.02 -6.57
N THR A 73 0.31 -18.47 -6.83
CA THR A 73 -0.54 -18.89 -7.95
C THR A 73 0.14 -18.64 -9.29
N VAL A 74 0.70 -17.44 -9.46
CA VAL A 74 1.36 -17.01 -10.70
C VAL A 74 2.70 -17.70 -10.92
N SER A 75 3.52 -17.87 -9.87
CA SER A 75 4.87 -18.40 -9.98
C SER A 75 4.93 -19.94 -9.94
N VAL A 76 4.04 -20.59 -9.19
CA VAL A 76 4.06 -22.05 -8.99
C VAL A 76 2.88 -22.72 -9.68
N THR A 77 1.65 -22.38 -9.31
CA THR A 77 0.46 -23.11 -9.79
C THR A 77 0.24 -22.97 -11.31
N GLN A 78 0.50 -21.79 -11.84
CA GLN A 78 0.34 -21.46 -13.27
C GLN A 78 1.66 -21.49 -14.03
N TYR A 79 2.70 -22.10 -13.45
CA TYR A 79 4.02 -22.19 -14.08
C TYR A 79 3.94 -22.81 -15.48
N GLY A 80 4.66 -22.22 -16.43
CA GLY A 80 4.70 -22.66 -17.83
C GLY A 80 3.43 -22.37 -18.64
N LYS A 81 2.48 -21.58 -18.12
CA LYS A 81 1.21 -21.23 -18.79
C LYS A 81 1.04 -19.70 -18.91
N PRO A 82 1.76 -19.03 -19.82
CA PRO A 82 1.82 -17.56 -19.89
C PRO A 82 0.46 -16.90 -20.17
N LEU A 83 -0.45 -17.58 -20.88
CA LEU A 83 -1.80 -17.06 -21.13
C LEU A 83 -2.63 -16.89 -19.85
N LEU A 84 -2.35 -17.66 -18.79
CA LEU A 84 -3.05 -17.53 -17.52
C LEU A 84 -2.64 -16.27 -16.74
N LEU A 85 -1.50 -15.66 -17.08
CA LEU A 85 -1.08 -14.38 -16.48
C LEU A 85 -1.95 -13.21 -16.91
N LEU A 86 -2.65 -13.35 -18.04
CA LEU A 86 -3.62 -12.36 -18.49
C LEU A 86 -4.89 -12.36 -17.64
N ILE A 87 -5.15 -13.45 -16.91
CA ILE A 87 -6.34 -13.63 -16.09
C ILE A 87 -5.92 -13.55 -14.62
N PRO A 88 -6.04 -12.38 -13.97
CA PRO A 88 -5.63 -12.22 -12.60
C PRO A 88 -6.36 -13.21 -11.67
N PRO A 89 -5.65 -13.92 -10.77
CA PRO A 89 -6.28 -14.70 -9.73
C PRO A 89 -7.08 -13.80 -8.78
N LYS A 90 -8.22 -14.27 -8.29
CA LYS A 90 -9.10 -13.52 -7.36
C LYS A 90 -8.40 -12.96 -6.10
N SER A 91 -7.25 -13.52 -5.75
CA SER A 91 -6.43 -13.01 -4.64
C SER A 91 -5.89 -11.61 -4.88
N VAL A 92 -5.62 -11.23 -6.14
CA VAL A 92 -5.22 -9.85 -6.45
C VAL A 92 -6.37 -8.89 -6.21
N ASP A 93 -7.61 -9.28 -6.55
CA ASP A 93 -8.79 -8.46 -6.32
C ASP A 93 -9.01 -8.22 -4.82
N ILE A 94 -8.83 -9.26 -4.00
CA ILE A 94 -8.89 -9.17 -2.55
C ILE A 94 -7.79 -8.24 -2.02
N ALA A 95 -6.55 -8.37 -2.50
CA ALA A 95 -5.45 -7.47 -2.14
C ALA A 95 -5.77 -6.02 -2.53
N ILE A 96 -6.29 -5.76 -3.73
CA ILE A 96 -6.68 -4.41 -4.19
C ILE A 96 -7.76 -3.82 -3.27
N LEU A 97 -8.79 -4.60 -2.90
CA LEU A 97 -9.84 -4.14 -1.99
C LEU A 97 -9.28 -3.77 -0.62
N ILE A 98 -8.51 -4.67 -0.01
CA ILE A 98 -7.94 -4.45 1.31
C ILE A 98 -6.99 -3.25 1.28
N GLY A 99 -6.12 -3.17 0.27
CA GLY A 99 -5.20 -2.04 0.07
C GLY A 99 -5.93 -0.70 -0.13
N GLY A 100 -7.07 -0.72 -0.83
CA GLY A 100 -7.92 0.45 -1.02
C GLY A 100 -8.53 1.00 0.27
N PHE A 101 -8.78 0.15 1.26
CA PHE A 101 -9.21 0.58 2.60
C PHE A 101 -8.04 0.96 3.51
N LEU A 102 -6.91 0.24 3.41
CA LEU A 102 -5.71 0.52 4.20
C LEU A 102 -5.19 1.94 3.97
N GLY A 103 -5.00 2.33 2.70
CA GLY A 103 -4.44 3.62 2.30
C GLY A 103 -5.06 4.86 2.97
N PRO A 104 -6.38 5.11 2.87
CA PRO A 104 -6.99 6.27 3.52
C PRO A 104 -6.95 6.18 5.06
N ILE A 105 -7.01 4.98 5.64
CA ILE A 105 -6.98 4.80 7.10
C ILE A 105 -5.60 5.16 7.65
N GLU A 106 -4.52 4.62 7.06
CA GLU A 106 -3.15 4.90 7.47
C GLU A 106 -2.80 6.38 7.26
N GLN A 107 -3.16 6.93 6.09
CA GLN A 107 -2.86 8.32 5.76
C GLN A 107 -3.63 9.26 6.68
N GLY A 108 -4.90 8.98 6.95
CA GLY A 108 -5.71 9.73 7.92
C GLY A 108 -5.08 9.73 9.32
N TRP A 109 -4.56 8.59 9.76
CA TRP A 109 -3.86 8.48 11.04
C TRP A 109 -2.58 9.33 11.09
N PHE A 110 -1.75 9.27 10.05
CA PHE A 110 -0.52 10.07 9.97
C PHE A 110 -0.78 11.56 9.79
N ILE A 111 -1.80 11.95 9.03
CA ILE A 111 -2.24 13.35 8.88
C ILE A 111 -2.71 13.91 10.24
N ARG A 112 -3.48 13.14 11.01
CA ARG A 112 -3.87 13.53 12.38
C ARG A 112 -2.63 13.78 13.24
N ARG A 113 -1.65 12.86 13.22
CA ARG A 113 -0.40 13.03 13.96
C ARG A 113 0.38 14.27 13.48
N LEU A 114 0.46 14.48 12.18
CA LEU A 114 1.11 15.66 11.59
C LEU A 114 0.48 16.95 12.12
N TYR A 115 -0.85 17.04 12.15
CA TYR A 115 -1.53 18.22 12.68
C TYR A 115 -1.25 18.43 14.18
N VAL A 116 -1.23 17.36 14.98
CA VAL A 116 -0.96 17.43 16.41
C VAL A 116 0.45 17.99 16.68
N PHE A 117 1.46 17.54 15.94
CA PHE A 117 2.86 17.97 16.13
C PHE A 117 3.19 19.32 15.48
N SER A 118 2.70 19.56 14.27
CA SER A 118 3.04 20.77 13.51
C SER A 118 2.18 21.98 13.86
N LYS A 119 0.90 21.75 14.23
CA LYS A 119 -0.18 22.77 14.27
C LYS A 119 -0.30 23.60 12.97
N ASN A 120 0.27 23.11 11.86
CA ASN A 120 0.33 23.81 10.59
C ASN A 120 -0.81 23.36 9.68
N MET A 121 -1.86 24.19 9.58
CA MET A 121 -3.04 23.90 8.77
C MET A 121 -2.74 23.76 7.27
N PHE A 122 -1.72 24.45 6.75
CA PHE A 122 -1.38 24.38 5.33
C PHE A 122 -0.85 22.99 4.94
N LEU A 123 0.12 22.47 5.71
CA LEU A 123 0.69 21.13 5.48
C LEU A 123 -0.34 20.02 5.66
N THR A 124 -1.18 20.13 6.69
CA THR A 124 -2.28 19.20 6.91
C THR A 124 -3.26 19.21 5.74
N SER A 125 -3.69 20.38 5.26
CA SER A 125 -4.62 20.51 4.14
C SER A 125 -4.06 19.93 2.84
N ILE A 126 -2.79 20.19 2.53
CA ILE A 126 -2.13 19.60 1.35
C ILE A 126 -2.08 18.07 1.46
N SER A 127 -1.69 17.55 2.62
CA SER A 127 -1.60 16.10 2.83
C SER A 127 -2.97 15.42 2.73
N THR A 128 -4.01 16.06 3.27
CA THR A 128 -5.40 15.60 3.14
C THR A 128 -5.87 15.60 1.69
N LEU A 129 -5.56 16.66 0.93
CA LEU A 129 -5.93 16.74 -0.48
C LEU A 129 -5.28 15.61 -1.29
N LEU A 130 -3.97 15.41 -1.12
CA LEU A 130 -3.23 14.32 -1.78
C LEU A 130 -3.79 12.94 -1.42
N SER A 131 -4.11 12.71 -0.14
CA SER A 131 -4.72 11.47 0.33
C SER A 131 -6.10 11.23 -0.30
N LEU A 132 -6.95 12.26 -0.39
CA LEU A 132 -8.25 12.17 -1.04
C LEU A 132 -8.13 11.93 -2.55
N THR A 133 -7.14 12.53 -3.23
CA THR A 133 -6.86 12.26 -4.63
C THR A 133 -6.46 10.80 -4.84
N ARG A 134 -5.54 10.27 -4.01
CA ARG A 134 -5.14 8.85 -4.05
C ARG A 134 -6.34 7.94 -3.82
N PHE A 135 -7.14 8.20 -2.79
CA PHE A 135 -8.31 7.40 -2.45
C PHE A 135 -9.34 7.38 -3.60
N THR A 136 -9.65 8.55 -4.17
CA THR A 136 -10.59 8.65 -5.29
C THR A 136 -10.08 7.89 -6.52
N GLY A 137 -8.80 8.02 -6.86
CA GLY A 137 -8.19 7.26 -7.95
C GLY A 137 -8.18 5.76 -7.69
N THR A 138 -7.98 5.33 -6.44
CA THR A 138 -8.01 3.91 -6.05
C THR A 138 -9.42 3.32 -6.16
N CYS A 139 -10.46 4.06 -5.75
CA CYS A 139 -11.85 3.65 -5.94
C CYS A 139 -12.22 3.54 -7.43
N ALA A 140 -11.77 4.50 -8.25
CA ALA A 140 -11.97 4.45 -9.70
C ALA A 140 -11.28 3.22 -10.32
N LEU A 141 -10.01 2.97 -9.99
CA LEU A 141 -9.28 1.78 -10.45
C LEU A 141 -9.94 0.49 -10.02
N ALA A 142 -10.37 0.37 -8.76
CA ALA A 142 -11.06 -0.82 -8.28
C ALA A 142 -12.36 -1.07 -9.06
N GLY A 143 -13.19 -0.04 -9.25
CA GLY A 143 -14.43 -0.14 -10.01
C GLY A 143 -14.21 -0.58 -11.47
N ILE A 144 -13.14 -0.11 -12.11
CA ILE A 144 -12.77 -0.51 -13.47
C ILE A 144 -12.22 -1.93 -13.50
N ALA A 145 -11.32 -2.27 -12.57
CA ALA A 145 -10.66 -3.57 -12.50
C ALA A 145 -11.67 -4.72 -12.30
N PHE A 146 -12.74 -4.51 -11.52
CA PHE A 146 -13.80 -5.51 -11.34
C PHE A 146 -14.65 -5.76 -12.58
N GLY A 147 -14.68 -4.82 -13.53
CA GLY A 147 -15.52 -4.88 -14.72
C GLY A 147 -14.77 -5.23 -16.02
N MET A 148 -13.43 -5.24 -16.00
CA MET A 148 -12.59 -5.42 -17.18
C MET A 148 -12.07 -6.84 -17.35
N GLY A 149 -11.79 -7.19 -18.61
CA GLY A 149 -11.28 -8.50 -19.03
C GLY A 149 -9.79 -8.68 -18.74
N PRO A 150 -8.98 -9.15 -19.72
CA PRO A 150 -7.59 -9.51 -19.45
C PRO A 150 -6.73 -8.30 -19.06
N ILE A 151 -5.73 -8.55 -18.21
CA ILE A 151 -4.93 -7.49 -17.53
C ILE A 151 -4.18 -6.57 -18.50
N ASN A 152 -3.87 -7.04 -19.72
CA ASN A 152 -3.17 -6.26 -20.74
C ASN A 152 -4.03 -5.10 -21.25
N GLU A 153 -5.31 -5.34 -21.54
CA GLU A 153 -6.25 -4.29 -21.96
C GLU A 153 -6.45 -3.27 -20.83
N PHE A 154 -6.60 -3.76 -19.60
CA PHE A 154 -6.69 -2.90 -18.42
C PHE A 154 -5.46 -2.00 -18.25
N ILE A 155 -4.25 -2.57 -18.40
CA ILE A 155 -3.01 -1.80 -18.29
C ILE A 155 -2.90 -0.79 -19.44
N GLU A 156 -3.18 -1.17 -20.69
CA GLU A 156 -3.06 -0.25 -21.83
C GLU A 156 -3.99 0.96 -21.70
N ASP A 157 -5.25 0.74 -21.33
CA ASP A 157 -6.26 1.80 -21.25
C ASP A 157 -6.09 2.69 -20.00
N TRP A 158 -5.69 2.09 -18.87
CA TRP A 158 -5.71 2.76 -17.56
C TRP A 158 -4.33 2.97 -16.93
N ARG A 159 -3.25 2.77 -17.69
CA ARG A 159 -1.87 2.99 -17.23
C ARG A 159 -1.68 4.35 -16.56
N TRP A 160 -2.24 5.40 -17.15
CA TRP A 160 -2.11 6.77 -16.64
C TRP A 160 -2.71 6.91 -15.23
N LEU A 161 -3.83 6.24 -14.97
CA LEU A 161 -4.53 6.29 -13.69
C LEU A 161 -3.80 5.45 -12.64
N ILE A 162 -3.30 4.27 -13.02
CA ILE A 162 -2.44 3.42 -12.17
C ILE A 162 -1.20 4.22 -11.73
N LEU A 163 -0.50 4.84 -12.69
CA LEU A 163 0.68 5.65 -12.41
C LEU A 163 0.36 6.86 -11.54
N LEU A 164 -0.75 7.56 -11.80
CA LEU A 164 -1.17 8.69 -10.98
C LEU A 164 -1.40 8.26 -9.53
N VAL A 165 -2.13 7.18 -9.29
CA VAL A 165 -2.41 6.68 -7.93
C VAL A 165 -1.11 6.29 -7.21
N LEU A 166 -0.20 5.60 -7.90
CA LEU A 166 1.09 5.20 -7.31
C LEU A 166 1.98 6.41 -7.00
N ILE A 167 2.09 7.38 -7.92
CA ILE A 167 2.91 8.58 -7.74
C ILE A 167 2.35 9.45 -6.62
N VAL A 168 1.03 9.73 -6.64
CA VAL A 168 0.39 10.53 -5.59
C VAL A 168 0.50 9.83 -4.23
N GLY A 169 0.36 8.50 -4.20
CA GLY A 169 0.58 7.70 -2.99
C GLY A 169 1.99 7.86 -2.44
N ALA A 170 3.01 7.60 -3.25
CA ALA A 170 4.41 7.75 -2.87
C ALA A 170 4.73 9.19 -2.40
N MET A 171 4.21 10.21 -3.10
CA MET A 171 4.39 11.61 -2.70
C MET A 171 3.74 11.90 -1.35
N THR A 172 2.54 11.39 -1.10
CA THR A 172 1.84 11.56 0.18
C THR A 172 2.64 10.94 1.32
N ASP A 173 3.14 9.72 1.11
CA ASP A 173 3.83 8.96 2.14
C ASP A 173 5.20 9.58 2.45
N LEU A 174 5.93 10.04 1.42
CA LEU A 174 7.17 10.80 1.58
C LEU A 174 6.95 12.14 2.30
N LEU A 175 5.90 12.89 1.95
CA LEU A 175 5.56 14.15 2.61
C LEU A 175 5.25 13.91 4.08
N LEU A 176 4.41 12.94 4.41
CA LEU A 176 4.05 12.61 5.79
C LEU A 176 5.26 12.12 6.59
N ALA A 177 6.07 11.21 6.03
CA ALA A 177 7.25 10.69 6.70
C ALA A 177 8.28 11.80 6.99
N THR A 178 8.61 12.62 5.98
CA THR A 178 9.61 13.69 6.12
C THR A 178 9.16 14.78 7.08
N THR A 179 7.89 15.21 7.00
CA THR A 179 7.36 16.24 7.90
C THR A 179 7.26 15.75 9.34
N LEU A 180 6.73 14.53 9.57
CA LEU A 180 6.67 13.95 10.91
C LEU A 180 8.06 13.80 11.52
N TRP A 181 9.02 13.28 10.75
CA TRP A 181 10.40 13.14 11.19
C TRP A 181 11.01 14.50 11.60
N TYR A 182 10.84 15.52 10.76
CA TYR A 182 11.35 16.86 11.04
C TYR A 182 10.75 17.44 12.34
N TYR A 183 9.42 17.40 12.50
CA TYR A 183 8.76 17.94 13.69
C TYR A 183 9.06 17.14 14.96
N LEU A 184 9.20 15.81 14.87
CA LEU A 184 9.61 14.95 15.99
C LEU A 184 11.04 15.27 16.44
N MET A 185 11.96 15.46 15.51
CA MET A 185 13.33 15.87 15.83
C MET A 185 13.40 17.23 16.50
N GLN A 186 12.65 18.20 15.98
CA GLN A 186 12.57 19.53 16.59
C GLN A 186 12.01 19.46 18.01
N TRP A 187 10.99 18.62 18.25
CA TRP A 187 10.41 18.44 19.57
C TRP A 187 11.40 17.82 20.55
N ARG A 188 12.12 16.78 20.13
CA ARG A 188 13.17 16.14 20.95
C ARG A 188 14.26 17.14 21.37
N GLN A 189 14.78 17.93 20.42
CA GLN A 189 15.80 18.94 20.71
C GLN A 189 15.34 20.02 21.69
N ARG A 190 14.04 20.31 21.75
CA ARG A 190 13.48 21.27 22.72
C ARG A 190 13.33 20.64 24.10
N SER A 191 13.01 19.35 24.17
CA SER A 191 12.92 18.61 25.44
C SER A 191 14.30 18.42 26.07
N ASP A 192 15.34 18.14 25.30
CA ASP A 192 16.72 17.95 25.81
C ASP A 192 17.36 19.26 26.33
N LYS A 193 16.77 20.42 26.05
CA LYS A 193 17.24 21.74 26.50
C LYS A 193 16.53 22.26 27.77
N LYS A 194 15.52 21.55 28.27
CA LYS A 194 14.79 21.89 29.50
C LYS A 194 15.26 21.01 30.65
#